data_AF-A0A7K2AX08-F1
#
_entry.id   AF-A0A7K2AX08-F1
#
_cell.length_a   1.000
_cell.length_b   1.000
_cell.length_c   1.000
_cell.angle_alpha   90.00
_cell.angle_beta   90.00
_cell.angle_gamma   90.00
#
_symmetry.space_group_name_H-M   'P 1'
#
loop_
_entity.id
_entity.type
_entity.pdbx_description
1 polymer ?
#
loop_
_entity_poly.entity_id
_entity_poly.type
_entity_poly.pdbx_seq_one_letter_code
_entity_poly.pdbx_strand_id
1 'polypeptide(L)'
;MPAALGDFGVFAASTQRTIGVVIGVLAIGGFLLYWIFNWFVGRAETGSEIELAPNRKPLPDDAEMESRRLDQGLMAGLVCIVIIAIALPLYWLGEPGRHDGLIEVSDELAAERGHHLYEERCATCHGSVDGPGGLRDHTLVDNNGLFLAQVQWKVPSLAAVLYRYSTEEVRYVMEYGRPNTPMPAWGIAGGGPFTTQQIDDVIVYLEHEQIDVPEVRQRAQDGIASTARQMATEQLGEGASNTDIGAAAQQILADAADDPVRLGELLFNNEADGGVYGCARCHTPGWSYDADEVAAQNPLVPSEIAGGGGFGPPLNSGATTRQFDTATEHEDFIWTGSQNGVEYGNFGQGDGGGQMPSFGACVADRDAGDLEYISRIEFCIAHGDEGMLTPTQIAAIVAYERQL
;
A
#
# COMPACT_ATOMS: atom_id res chain seq x y z
N MET A 1 -29.15 13.57 -37.63
CA MET A 1 -30.35 13.91 -36.83
C MET A 1 -31.22 12.66 -36.73
N PRO A 2 -31.77 12.30 -35.58
CA PRO A 2 -32.05 13.18 -34.44
C PRO A 2 -31.06 13.03 -33.27
N ALA A 3 -30.92 14.13 -32.54
CA ALA A 3 -30.24 14.23 -31.27
C ALA A 3 -31.16 13.65 -30.19
N ALA A 4 -30.63 12.74 -29.36
CA ALA A 4 -31.25 12.42 -28.09
C ALA A 4 -30.83 13.52 -27.11
N LEU A 5 -31.84 14.28 -26.70
CA LEU A 5 -31.80 15.33 -25.68
C LEU A 5 -31.22 14.76 -24.39
N GLY A 6 -30.38 15.56 -23.73
CA GLY A 6 -29.69 15.19 -22.51
C GLY A 6 -30.64 14.67 -21.43
N ASP A 7 -30.36 13.47 -20.97
CA ASP A 7 -30.60 13.12 -19.57
C ASP A 7 -29.71 14.05 -18.74
N PHE A 8 -30.31 15.13 -18.22
CA PHE A 8 -29.80 15.75 -17.01
C PHE A 8 -29.95 14.71 -15.91
N GLY A 9 -28.91 13.89 -15.78
CA GLY A 9 -28.77 12.89 -14.75
C GLY A 9 -29.10 13.52 -13.41
N VAL A 10 -30.16 13.00 -12.80
CA VAL A 10 -30.33 13.03 -11.37
C VAL A 10 -29.12 12.28 -10.80
N PHE A 11 -28.04 13.04 -10.55
CA PHE A 11 -26.97 12.60 -9.68
C PHE A 11 -27.64 12.07 -8.41
N ALA A 12 -27.19 10.92 -7.92
CA ALA A 12 -27.61 10.33 -6.65
C ALA A 12 -27.42 11.37 -5.53
N ALA A 13 -28.43 12.21 -5.33
CA ALA A 13 -28.48 13.15 -4.26
C ALA A 13 -28.92 12.34 -3.05
N SER A 14 -28.01 12.11 -2.11
CA SER A 14 -28.39 11.62 -0.79
C SER A 14 -29.62 12.39 -0.30
N THR A 15 -30.49 11.75 0.50
CA THR A 15 -31.70 12.39 1.04
C THR A 15 -31.39 13.77 1.63
N GLN A 16 -30.20 13.91 2.23
CA GLN A 16 -29.68 15.17 2.75
C GLN A 16 -29.36 16.23 1.68
N ARG A 17 -28.72 15.86 0.56
CA ARG A 17 -28.45 16.78 -0.56
C ARG A 17 -29.76 17.28 -1.21
N THR A 18 -30.76 16.43 -1.32
CA THR A 18 -32.09 16.80 -1.83
C THR A 18 -32.79 17.79 -0.90
N ILE A 19 -32.78 17.54 0.41
CA ILE A 19 -33.33 18.47 1.41
C ILE A 19 -32.60 19.82 1.36
N GLY A 20 -31.26 19.82 1.29
CA GLY A 20 -30.44 21.03 1.20
C GLY A 20 -30.76 21.87 -0.04
N VAL A 21 -30.90 21.25 -1.22
CA VAL A 21 -31.26 21.95 -2.46
C VAL A 21 -32.67 22.54 -2.38
N VAL A 22 -33.64 21.81 -1.84
CA VAL A 22 -35.02 22.32 -1.67
C VAL A 22 -35.05 23.53 -0.75
N ILE A 23 -34.35 23.48 0.39
CA ILE A 23 -34.25 24.62 1.32
C ILE A 23 -33.57 25.81 0.62
N GLY A 24 -32.47 25.57 -0.11
CA GLY A 24 -31.76 26.60 -0.86
C GLY A 24 -32.63 27.29 -1.91
N VAL A 25 -33.40 26.53 -2.69
CA VAL A 25 -34.34 27.06 -3.69
C VAL A 25 -35.45 27.89 -3.04
N LEU A 26 -35.99 27.42 -1.91
CA LEU A 26 -37.02 28.17 -1.18
C LEU A 26 -36.48 29.47 -0.59
N ALA A 27 -35.25 29.46 -0.05
CA ALA A 27 -34.60 30.64 0.50
C ALA A 27 -34.31 31.68 -0.59
N ILE A 28 -33.73 31.26 -1.72
CA ILE A 28 -33.44 32.13 -2.86
C ILE A 28 -34.75 32.66 -3.47
N GLY A 29 -35.75 31.80 -3.66
CA GLY A 29 -37.07 32.19 -4.16
C GLY A 29 -37.77 33.19 -3.24
N GLY A 30 -37.72 32.96 -1.92
CA GLY A 30 -38.24 33.89 -0.92
C GLY A 30 -37.52 35.23 -0.93
N PHE A 31 -36.18 35.24 -1.04
CA PHE A 31 -35.39 36.46 -1.15
C PHE A 31 -35.69 37.22 -2.43
N LEU A 32 -35.80 36.54 -3.57
CA LEU A 32 -36.17 37.15 -4.84
C LEU A 32 -37.58 37.75 -4.80
N LEU A 33 -38.55 37.05 -4.22
CA LEU A 33 -39.90 37.55 -4.03
C LEU A 33 -39.94 38.78 -3.12
N TYR A 34 -39.22 38.74 -1.99
CA TYR A 34 -39.06 39.89 -1.11
C TYR A 34 -38.43 41.08 -1.85
N TRP A 35 -37.34 40.84 -2.57
CA TRP A 35 -36.64 41.86 -3.35
C TRP A 35 -37.54 42.47 -4.43
N ILE A 36 -38.26 41.64 -5.19
CA ILE A 36 -39.22 42.08 -6.22
C ILE A 36 -40.34 42.91 -5.59
N PHE A 37 -40.90 42.46 -4.47
CA PHE A 37 -41.98 43.18 -3.79
C PHE A 37 -41.50 44.53 -3.26
N ASN A 38 -40.32 44.55 -2.63
CA ASN A 38 -39.72 45.78 -2.11
C ASN A 38 -39.32 46.75 -3.24
N TRP A 39 -38.89 46.21 -4.39
CA TRP A 39 -38.62 46.99 -5.60
C TRP A 39 -39.90 47.62 -6.17
N PHE A 40 -41.01 46.88 -6.20
CA PHE A 40 -42.30 47.42 -6.67
C PHE A 40 -42.87 48.46 -5.70
N VAL A 41 -42.77 48.23 -4.39
CA VAL A 41 -43.21 49.18 -3.37
C VAL A 41 -42.33 50.43 -3.37
N GLY A 42 -41.01 50.30 -3.50
CA GLY A 42 -40.08 51.42 -3.55
C GLY A 42 -40.24 52.33 -4.77
N ARG A 43 -40.90 51.86 -5.84
CA ARG A 43 -41.24 52.70 -7.01
C ARG A 43 -42.43 53.64 -6.78
N ALA A 44 -43.23 53.42 -5.74
CA ALA A 44 -44.37 54.29 -5.45
C ALA A 44 -43.96 55.65 -4.84
N GLU A 45 -42.70 55.82 -4.43
CA GLU A 45 -42.24 57.00 -3.68
C GLU A 45 -41.02 57.73 -4.29
N THR A 46 -40.68 57.49 -5.56
CA THR A 46 -39.71 58.38 -6.23
C THR A 46 -40.39 59.71 -6.58
N GLY A 47 -40.28 60.70 -5.69
CA GLY A 47 -40.78 62.07 -5.87
C GLY A 47 -41.62 62.66 -4.73
N SER A 48 -41.61 62.09 -3.51
CA SER A 48 -42.31 62.66 -2.34
C SER A 48 -41.40 63.33 -1.31
N GLU A 49 -40.09 63.46 -1.57
CA GLU A 49 -39.14 64.08 -0.64
C GLU A 49 -39.22 65.63 -0.56
N ILE A 50 -40.32 66.17 -0.02
CA ILE A 50 -40.25 67.32 0.89
C ILE A 50 -40.48 66.82 2.32
N GLU A 51 -39.78 65.75 2.69
CA GLU A 51 -39.55 65.42 4.10
C GLU A 51 -38.08 65.73 4.41
N LEU A 52 -37.87 66.38 5.56
CA LEU A 52 -36.55 66.77 6.09
C LEU A 52 -35.50 65.67 5.85
N ALA A 53 -34.33 66.08 5.37
CA ALA A 53 -33.16 65.22 5.22
C ALA A 53 -33.05 64.27 6.44
N PRO A 54 -32.80 62.96 6.28
CA PRO A 54 -32.92 61.97 7.36
C PRO A 54 -32.19 62.32 8.67
N ASN A 55 -31.15 63.17 8.63
CA ASN A 55 -30.44 63.65 9.83
C ASN A 55 -31.12 64.83 10.57
N ARG A 56 -32.21 65.40 10.04
CA ARG A 56 -32.99 66.50 10.61
C ARG A 56 -34.37 66.08 11.09
N LYS A 57 -34.74 64.81 10.93
CA LYS A 57 -35.92 64.24 11.60
C LYS A 57 -35.63 64.22 13.12
N PRO A 58 -36.61 64.57 13.98
CA PRO A 58 -36.41 64.51 15.42
C PRO A 58 -35.97 63.09 15.79
N LEU A 59 -34.92 63.00 16.62
CA LEU A 59 -34.47 61.72 17.14
C LEU A 59 -35.64 61.08 17.91
N PRO A 60 -35.77 59.74 17.87
CA PRO A 60 -36.75 59.05 18.69
C PRO A 60 -36.56 59.44 20.16
N ASP A 61 -37.65 59.54 20.92
CA ASP A 61 -37.54 59.77 22.35
C ASP A 61 -36.88 58.56 23.05
N ASP A 62 -36.38 58.77 24.27
CA ASP A 62 -35.69 57.72 25.01
C ASP A 62 -36.58 56.50 25.25
N ALA A 63 -37.90 56.68 25.41
CA ALA A 63 -38.84 55.59 25.61
C ALA A 63 -39.00 54.70 24.35
N GLU A 64 -39.01 55.29 23.15
CA GLU A 64 -39.04 54.56 21.88
C GLU A 64 -37.71 53.84 21.61
N MET A 65 -36.58 54.46 21.98
CA MET A 65 -35.26 53.85 21.87
C MET A 65 -35.07 52.66 22.84
N GLU A 66 -35.49 52.82 24.09
CA GLU A 66 -35.32 51.80 25.14
C GLU A 66 -36.34 50.65 25.06
N SER A 67 -37.46 50.84 24.36
CA SER A 67 -38.45 49.77 24.13
C SER A 67 -38.34 49.22 22.71
N ARG A 68 -39.11 49.78 21.78
CA ARG A 68 -39.38 49.19 20.47
C ARG A 68 -38.12 48.96 19.65
N ARG A 69 -37.18 49.90 19.62
CA ARG A 69 -35.95 49.76 18.82
C ARG A 69 -34.94 48.82 19.47
N LEU A 70 -34.77 48.91 20.79
CA LEU A 70 -33.91 48.00 21.54
C LEU A 70 -34.43 46.55 21.47
N ASP A 71 -35.73 46.34 21.68
CA ASP A 71 -36.39 45.03 21.60
C ASP A 71 -36.25 44.42 20.20
N GLN A 72 -36.36 45.22 19.14
CA GLN A 72 -36.13 44.75 17.76
C GLN A 72 -34.68 44.29 17.55
N GLY A 73 -33.71 45.05 18.04
CA GLY A 73 -32.29 44.69 17.96
C GLY A 73 -31.97 43.42 18.77
N LEU A 74 -32.52 43.32 19.99
CA LEU A 74 -32.34 42.14 20.85
C LEU A 74 -33.03 40.90 20.26
N MET A 75 -34.24 41.04 19.69
CA MET A 75 -34.92 39.96 18.98
C MET A 75 -34.15 39.50 17.75
N ALA A 76 -33.60 40.43 16.96
CA ALA A 76 -32.75 40.07 15.82
C ALA A 76 -31.50 39.31 16.28
N GLY A 77 -30.84 39.77 17.35
CA GLY A 77 -29.72 39.08 17.97
C GLY A 77 -30.07 37.68 18.47
N LEU A 78 -31.21 37.52 19.15
CA LEU A 78 -31.72 36.23 19.62
C LEU A 78 -31.99 35.28 18.45
N VAL A 79 -32.63 35.76 17.38
CA VAL A 79 -32.89 34.97 16.17
C VAL A 79 -31.58 34.50 15.54
N CYS A 80 -30.57 35.38 15.41
CA CYS A 80 -29.26 34.99 14.90
C CYS A 80 -28.59 33.93 15.79
N ILE A 81 -28.67 34.07 17.12
CA ILE A 81 -28.12 33.07 18.05
C ILE A 81 -28.84 31.74 17.89
N VAL A 82 -30.18 31.73 17.79
CA VAL A 82 -30.98 30.51 17.59
C VAL A 82 -30.61 29.84 16.26
N ILE A 83 -30.42 30.62 15.18
CA ILE A 83 -29.99 30.08 13.89
C ILE A 83 -28.62 29.41 14.02
N ILE A 84 -27.62 30.08 14.63
CA ILE A 84 -26.28 29.51 14.79
C ILE A 84 -26.32 28.28 15.71
N ALA A 85 -27.07 28.35 16.81
CA ALA A 85 -27.20 27.27 17.78
C ALA A 85 -27.85 26.00 17.20
N ILE A 86 -28.67 26.13 16.15
CA ILE A 86 -29.26 24.99 15.43
C ILE A 86 -28.39 24.59 14.23
N ALA A 87 -27.85 25.55 13.48
CA ALA A 87 -27.10 25.29 12.26
C ALA A 87 -25.78 24.56 12.52
N LEU A 88 -25.04 24.91 13.59
CA LEU A 88 -23.77 24.25 13.89
C LEU A 88 -23.94 22.77 14.27
N PRO A 89 -24.86 22.37 15.17
CA PRO A 89 -25.12 20.95 15.43
C PRO A 89 -25.62 20.18 14.21
N LEU A 90 -26.45 20.79 13.35
CA LEU A 90 -26.92 20.15 12.13
C LEU A 90 -25.81 19.97 11.09
N TYR A 91 -24.91 20.95 10.96
CA TYR A 91 -23.71 20.84 10.12
C TYR A 91 -22.80 19.72 10.65
N TRP A 92 -22.54 19.71 11.96
CA TRP A 92 -21.72 18.69 12.61
C TRP A 92 -22.30 17.27 12.46
N LEU A 93 -23.63 17.11 12.46
CA LEU A 93 -24.26 15.80 12.23
C LEU A 93 -23.99 15.22 10.83
N GLY A 94 -23.77 16.07 9.83
CA GLY A 94 -23.40 15.66 8.47
C GLY A 94 -21.89 15.57 8.23
N GLU A 95 -21.08 15.99 9.20
CA GLU A 95 -19.63 16.07 9.07
C GLU A 95 -18.95 14.69 8.91
N PRO A 96 -19.34 13.61 9.64
CA PRO A 96 -18.73 12.30 9.46
C PRO A 96 -18.80 11.80 8.01
N GLY A 97 -19.98 11.82 7.38
CA GLY A 97 -20.12 11.39 5.98
C GLY A 97 -19.39 12.28 4.97
N ARG A 98 -19.13 13.55 5.32
CA ARG A 98 -18.29 14.45 4.51
C ARG A 98 -16.81 14.06 4.61
N HIS A 99 -16.36 13.61 5.78
CA HIS A 99 -15.01 13.09 5.98
C HIS A 99 -14.82 11.77 5.26
N ASP A 100 -15.76 10.83 5.41
CA ASP A 100 -15.71 9.52 4.74
C ASP A 100 -15.60 9.69 3.21
N GLY A 101 -16.45 10.53 2.62
CA GLY A 101 -16.40 10.80 1.17
C GLY A 101 -15.18 11.60 0.73
N LEU A 102 -14.50 12.33 1.62
CA LEU A 102 -13.24 12.98 1.30
C LEU A 102 -12.08 11.98 1.31
N ILE A 103 -12.08 11.02 2.24
CA ILE A 103 -11.09 9.94 2.30
C ILE A 103 -11.16 9.12 1.02
N GLU A 104 -12.34 8.59 0.67
CA GLU A 104 -12.56 7.79 -0.54
C GLU A 104 -12.05 8.49 -1.81
N VAL A 105 -12.45 9.74 -2.02
CA VAL A 105 -12.00 10.51 -3.20
C VAL A 105 -10.50 10.81 -3.15
N SER A 106 -9.94 11.07 -1.96
CA SER A 106 -8.51 11.35 -1.85
C SER A 106 -7.67 10.12 -2.14
N ASP A 107 -8.12 8.95 -1.69
CA ASP A 107 -7.46 7.66 -1.91
C ASP A 107 -7.53 7.24 -3.37
N GLU A 108 -8.69 7.35 -4.03
CA GLU A 108 -8.82 7.10 -5.47
C GLU A 108 -7.90 8.01 -6.29
N LEU A 109 -7.86 9.32 -5.96
CA LEU A 109 -6.97 10.27 -6.64
C LEU A 109 -5.49 10.01 -6.34
N ALA A 110 -5.16 9.52 -5.15
CA ALA A 110 -3.80 9.14 -4.80
C ALA A 110 -3.37 7.88 -5.55
N ALA A 111 -4.22 6.86 -5.63
CA ALA A 111 -4.00 5.65 -6.42
C ALA A 111 -3.82 5.99 -7.91
N GLU A 112 -4.63 6.89 -8.47
CA GLU A 112 -4.49 7.32 -9.88
C GLU A 112 -3.15 8.04 -10.13
N ARG A 113 -2.73 8.95 -9.23
CA ARG A 113 -1.41 9.59 -9.33
C ARG A 113 -0.27 8.57 -9.18
N GLY A 114 -0.41 7.64 -8.24
CA GLY A 114 0.53 6.56 -7.98
C GLY A 114 0.69 5.64 -9.18
N HIS A 115 -0.41 5.28 -9.84
CA HIS A 115 -0.44 4.47 -11.05
C HIS A 115 0.42 5.09 -12.16
N HIS A 116 0.26 6.39 -12.43
CA HIS A 116 1.08 7.08 -13.45
C HIS A 116 2.57 7.06 -13.10
N LEU A 117 2.93 7.30 -11.83
CA LEU A 117 4.32 7.23 -11.38
C LEU A 117 4.89 5.80 -11.51
N TYR A 118 4.07 4.80 -11.18
CA TYR A 118 4.42 3.40 -11.27
C TYR A 118 4.67 2.96 -12.71
N GLU A 119 3.76 3.28 -13.65
CA GLU A 119 3.93 2.93 -15.06
C GLU A 119 5.20 3.53 -15.65
N GLU A 120 5.52 4.77 -15.31
CA GLU A 120 6.69 5.47 -15.84
C GLU A 120 8.03 4.95 -15.32
N ARG A 121 8.08 4.46 -14.07
CA ARG A 121 9.35 4.21 -13.35
C ARG A 121 9.52 2.80 -12.80
N CYS A 122 8.45 2.16 -12.36
CA CYS A 122 8.49 0.88 -11.65
C CYS A 122 8.11 -0.29 -12.57
N ALA A 123 7.09 -0.11 -13.41
CA ALA A 123 6.54 -1.14 -14.28
C ALA A 123 7.56 -1.69 -15.29
N THR A 124 8.55 -0.90 -15.69
CA THR A 124 9.61 -1.37 -16.58
C THR A 124 10.41 -2.53 -15.95
N CYS A 125 10.55 -2.56 -14.61
CA CYS A 125 11.22 -3.64 -13.89
C CYS A 125 10.22 -4.68 -13.39
N HIS A 126 9.19 -4.22 -12.69
CA HIS A 126 8.29 -5.07 -11.91
C HIS A 126 7.08 -5.60 -12.71
N GLY A 127 6.85 -5.09 -13.93
CA GLY A 127 5.64 -5.41 -14.69
C GLY A 127 4.40 -4.76 -14.07
N SER A 128 3.22 -5.34 -14.29
CA SER A 128 2.02 -4.95 -13.54
C SER A 128 2.19 -5.31 -12.05
N VAL A 129 1.51 -4.59 -11.16
CA VAL A 129 1.62 -4.81 -9.71
C VAL A 129 1.20 -6.24 -9.35
N ASP A 130 0.09 -6.70 -9.90
CA ASP A 130 -0.48 -8.05 -9.76
C ASP A 130 0.28 -9.15 -10.54
N GLY A 131 1.29 -8.77 -11.31
CA GLY A 131 2.05 -9.66 -12.19
C GLY A 131 3.10 -10.49 -11.45
N PRO A 132 3.84 -11.36 -12.16
CA PRO A 132 4.86 -12.25 -11.58
C PRO A 132 6.22 -11.57 -11.35
N GLY A 133 6.33 -10.24 -11.50
CA GLY A 133 7.62 -9.56 -11.55
C GLY A 133 8.23 -9.60 -12.96
N GLY A 134 9.56 -9.52 -13.04
CA GLY A 134 10.26 -9.37 -14.33
C GLY A 134 11.72 -9.80 -14.31
N LEU A 135 12.41 -9.55 -15.43
CA LEU A 135 13.84 -9.79 -15.58
C LEU A 135 14.53 -8.51 -16.03
N ARG A 136 15.70 -8.21 -15.45
CA ARG A 136 16.46 -7.00 -15.80
C ARG A 136 17.95 -7.26 -15.88
N ASP A 137 18.55 -6.72 -16.93
CA ASP A 137 19.99 -6.64 -17.08
C ASP A 137 20.64 -5.96 -15.87
N HIS A 138 21.60 -6.65 -15.25
CA HIS A 138 22.41 -6.12 -14.16
C HIS A 138 23.89 -6.41 -14.37
N THR A 139 24.73 -5.42 -14.08
CA THR A 139 26.19 -5.55 -14.18
C THR A 139 26.76 -5.87 -12.81
N LEU A 140 27.37 -7.04 -12.67
CA LEU A 140 28.11 -7.42 -11.48
C LEU A 140 29.51 -6.80 -11.51
N VAL A 141 29.92 -6.23 -10.38
CA VAL A 141 31.25 -5.67 -10.20
C VAL A 141 31.89 -6.20 -8.92
N ASP A 142 33.22 -6.24 -8.88
CA ASP A 142 33.97 -6.59 -7.67
C ASP A 142 34.03 -5.40 -6.68
N ASN A 143 34.68 -5.62 -5.53
CA ASN A 143 34.87 -4.59 -4.51
C ASN A 143 35.68 -3.36 -4.97
N ASN A 144 36.39 -3.45 -6.10
CA ASN A 144 37.14 -2.36 -6.69
C ASN A 144 36.36 -1.68 -7.84
N GLY A 145 35.13 -2.11 -8.11
CA GLY A 145 34.30 -1.63 -9.22
C GLY A 145 34.70 -2.20 -10.59
N LEU A 146 35.48 -3.27 -10.63
CA LEU A 146 35.84 -3.95 -11.87
C LEU A 146 34.69 -4.85 -12.32
N PHE A 147 34.39 -4.82 -13.61
CA PHE A 147 33.38 -5.67 -14.23
C PHE A 147 33.66 -7.16 -14.01
N LEU A 148 32.64 -7.90 -13.55
CA LEU A 148 32.66 -9.36 -13.41
C LEU A 148 31.82 -10.02 -14.50
N ALA A 149 30.53 -9.70 -14.58
CA ALA A 149 29.60 -10.32 -15.52
C ALA A 149 28.39 -9.42 -15.78
N GLN A 150 27.71 -9.68 -16.90
CA GLN A 150 26.37 -9.18 -17.16
C GLN A 150 25.39 -10.33 -16.88
N VAL A 151 24.38 -10.09 -16.05
CA VAL A 151 23.44 -11.12 -15.61
C VAL A 151 22.00 -10.66 -15.78
N GLN A 152 21.07 -11.61 -15.82
CA GLN A 152 19.64 -11.34 -15.79
C GLN A 152 19.13 -11.46 -14.36
N TRP A 153 18.77 -10.33 -13.78
CA TRP A 153 18.27 -10.27 -12.41
C TRP A 153 16.77 -10.57 -12.36
N LYS A 154 16.38 -11.53 -11.51
CA LYS A 154 15.00 -11.86 -11.14
C LYS A 154 14.40 -10.72 -10.31
N VAL A 155 13.59 -9.90 -10.95
CA VAL A 155 12.84 -8.80 -10.29
C VAL A 155 11.59 -9.38 -9.66
N PRO A 156 11.34 -9.14 -8.36
CA PRO A 156 10.23 -9.75 -7.64
C PRO A 156 8.90 -9.11 -8.04
N SER A 157 7.84 -9.90 -7.97
CA SER A 157 6.47 -9.42 -7.98
C SER A 157 6.20 -8.44 -6.83
N LEU A 158 5.28 -7.51 -7.05
CA LEU A 158 4.76 -6.59 -6.03
C LEU A 158 3.34 -6.95 -5.61
N ALA A 159 2.77 -8.04 -6.12
CA ALA A 159 1.37 -8.43 -5.94
C ALA A 159 1.01 -8.74 -4.49
N ALA A 160 2.02 -9.12 -3.70
CA ALA A 160 1.90 -9.48 -2.29
C ALA A 160 2.84 -8.68 -1.37
N VAL A 161 3.37 -7.55 -1.84
CA VAL A 161 4.39 -6.79 -1.10
C VAL A 161 3.88 -6.30 0.26
N LEU A 162 2.62 -5.88 0.36
CA LEU A 162 2.05 -5.33 1.59
C LEU A 162 1.51 -6.39 2.56
N TYR A 163 1.49 -7.67 2.17
CA TYR A 163 1.26 -8.76 3.12
C TYR A 163 2.49 -9.02 3.99
N ARG A 164 3.68 -8.69 3.50
CA ARG A 164 4.96 -9.07 4.12
C ARG A 164 5.82 -7.91 4.60
N TYR A 165 5.56 -6.72 4.06
CA TYR A 165 6.19 -5.47 4.48
C TYR A 165 5.13 -4.49 4.95
N SER A 166 5.42 -3.72 5.99
CA SER A 166 4.62 -2.55 6.34
C SER A 166 4.82 -1.43 5.31
N THR A 167 3.90 -0.45 5.28
CA THR A 167 4.03 0.70 4.38
C THR A 167 5.31 1.49 4.61
N GLU A 168 5.78 1.57 5.86
CA GLU A 168 7.02 2.27 6.19
C GLU A 168 8.27 1.50 5.73
N GLU A 169 8.23 0.16 5.76
CA GLU A 169 9.28 -0.67 5.19
C GLU A 169 9.32 -0.54 3.66
N VAL A 170 8.17 -0.51 3.00
CA VAL A 170 8.08 -0.25 1.55
C VAL A 170 8.58 1.16 1.23
N ARG A 171 8.17 2.17 2.01
CA ARG A 171 8.67 3.55 1.88
C ARG A 171 10.19 3.59 1.99
N TYR A 172 10.77 2.95 2.99
CA TYR A 172 12.21 2.91 3.18
C TYR A 172 12.92 2.32 1.95
N VAL A 173 12.41 1.20 1.42
CA VAL A 173 12.95 0.57 0.20
C VAL A 173 12.82 1.51 -1.01
N MET A 174 11.73 2.25 -1.15
CA MET A 174 11.56 3.20 -2.25
C MET A 174 12.43 4.44 -2.09
N GLU A 175 12.63 4.92 -0.86
CA GLU A 175 13.45 6.09 -0.57
C GLU A 175 14.93 5.83 -0.86
N TYR A 176 15.46 4.69 -0.41
CA TYR A 176 16.89 4.41 -0.45
C TYR A 176 17.29 3.37 -1.50
N GLY A 177 16.32 2.71 -2.14
CA GLY A 177 16.57 1.60 -3.05
C GLY A 177 17.11 0.37 -2.31
N ARG A 178 17.68 -0.58 -3.07
CA ARG A 178 18.41 -1.72 -2.50
C ARG A 178 19.81 -1.79 -3.12
N PRO A 179 20.87 -1.38 -2.39
CA PRO A 179 22.25 -1.47 -2.87
C PRO A 179 22.59 -2.89 -3.36
N ASN A 180 23.45 -2.98 -4.38
CA ASN A 180 23.83 -4.23 -5.05
C ASN A 180 22.66 -4.98 -5.72
N THR A 181 21.58 -4.27 -6.03
CA THR A 181 20.49 -4.76 -6.87
C THR A 181 20.18 -3.74 -7.97
N PRO A 182 19.37 -4.09 -8.98
CA PRO A 182 18.87 -3.12 -9.96
C PRO A 182 17.90 -2.06 -9.41
N MET A 183 17.45 -2.16 -8.14
CA MET A 183 16.44 -1.24 -7.58
C MET A 183 17.09 0.06 -7.08
N PRO A 184 16.93 1.20 -7.80
CA PRO A 184 17.54 2.46 -7.41
C PRO A 184 16.77 3.13 -6.27
N ALA A 185 17.36 4.17 -5.68
CA ALA A 185 16.65 5.10 -4.82
C ALA A 185 15.69 5.97 -5.65
N TRP A 186 14.43 6.06 -5.23
CA TRP A 186 13.42 6.93 -5.85
C TRP A 186 13.11 8.16 -5.00
N GLY A 187 13.13 8.05 -3.68
CA GLY A 187 12.86 9.18 -2.80
C GLY A 187 14.01 10.17 -2.75
N ILE A 188 13.68 11.46 -2.58
CA ILE A 188 14.65 12.54 -2.42
C ILE A 188 15.64 12.30 -1.26
N ALA A 189 15.23 11.58 -0.22
CA ALA A 189 16.07 11.23 0.92
C ALA A 189 17.26 10.33 0.54
N GLY A 190 17.06 9.39 -0.38
CA GLY A 190 18.12 8.57 -0.97
C GLY A 190 18.73 9.14 -2.26
N GLY A 191 18.38 10.38 -2.64
CA GLY A 191 18.89 11.06 -3.83
C GLY A 191 18.11 10.78 -5.13
N GLY A 192 16.92 10.19 -5.02
CA GLY A 192 16.01 9.98 -6.14
C GLY A 192 15.12 11.20 -6.48
N PRO A 193 14.29 11.12 -7.52
CA PRO A 193 13.50 12.24 -8.03
C PRO A 193 12.16 12.49 -7.33
N PHE A 194 11.67 11.56 -6.50
CA PHE A 194 10.32 11.59 -5.94
C PHE A 194 10.28 12.28 -4.57
N THR A 195 9.27 13.14 -4.40
CA THR A 195 8.89 13.72 -3.12
C THR A 195 8.21 12.68 -2.21
N THR A 196 8.13 12.95 -0.91
CA THR A 196 7.42 12.07 0.04
C THR A 196 5.99 11.75 -0.41
N GLN A 197 5.24 12.76 -0.87
CA GLN A 197 3.87 12.56 -1.38
C GLN A 197 3.81 11.64 -2.61
N GLN A 198 4.79 11.71 -3.51
CA GLN A 198 4.83 10.84 -4.68
C GLN A 198 5.14 9.38 -4.29
N ILE A 199 5.95 9.18 -3.25
CA ILE A 199 6.18 7.85 -2.67
C ILE A 199 4.88 7.35 -2.03
N ASP A 200 4.18 8.18 -1.28
CA ASP A 200 2.86 7.86 -0.70
C ASP A 200 1.85 7.45 -1.76
N ASP A 201 1.69 8.27 -2.81
CA ASP A 201 0.75 7.99 -3.89
C ASP A 201 1.04 6.63 -4.55
N VAL A 202 2.31 6.27 -4.77
CA VAL A 202 2.69 4.95 -5.31
C VAL A 202 2.38 3.83 -4.31
N ILE A 203 2.61 4.01 -3.01
CA ILE A 203 2.26 3.00 -2.00
C ILE A 203 0.74 2.76 -1.96
N VAL A 204 -0.06 3.83 -2.03
CA VAL A 204 -1.53 3.72 -2.13
C VAL A 204 -1.94 2.96 -3.39
N TYR A 205 -1.28 3.22 -4.52
CA TYR A 205 -1.51 2.44 -5.74
C TYR A 205 -1.14 0.96 -5.57
N LEU A 206 -0.01 0.64 -4.93
CA LEU A 206 0.37 -0.76 -4.66
C LEU A 206 -0.67 -1.47 -3.77
N GLU A 207 -1.26 -0.75 -2.81
CA GLU A 207 -2.31 -1.25 -1.93
C GLU A 207 -3.58 -1.63 -2.71
N HIS A 208 -4.03 -0.75 -3.62
CA HIS A 208 -5.20 -1.01 -4.45
C HIS A 208 -5.06 -2.22 -5.38
N GLU A 209 -3.83 -2.57 -5.77
CA GLU A 209 -3.55 -3.61 -6.77
C GLU A 209 -2.98 -4.91 -6.16
N GLN A 210 -2.97 -5.05 -4.83
CA GLN A 210 -2.60 -6.34 -4.21
C GLN A 210 -3.61 -7.42 -4.59
N ILE A 211 -3.12 -8.63 -4.87
CA ILE A 211 -3.98 -9.80 -5.07
C ILE A 211 -4.49 -10.33 -3.73
N ASP A 212 -5.54 -11.15 -3.74
CA ASP A 212 -6.09 -11.72 -2.51
C ASP A 212 -5.19 -12.81 -1.89
N VAL A 213 -5.25 -12.99 -0.56
CA VAL A 213 -4.44 -14.00 0.16
C VAL A 213 -4.59 -15.43 -0.41
N PRO A 214 -5.81 -15.91 -0.77
CA PRO A 214 -5.96 -17.21 -1.43
C PRO A 214 -5.15 -17.33 -2.73
N GLU A 215 -5.14 -16.30 -3.56
CA GLU A 215 -4.34 -16.26 -4.79
C GLU A 215 -2.84 -16.22 -4.48
N VAL A 216 -2.39 -15.40 -3.52
CA VAL A 216 -0.99 -15.39 -3.06
C VAL A 216 -0.52 -16.79 -2.67
N ARG A 217 -1.32 -17.49 -1.85
CA ARG A 217 -1.01 -18.85 -1.39
C ARG A 217 -1.00 -19.85 -2.53
N GLN A 218 -1.91 -19.71 -3.48
CA GLN A 218 -1.93 -20.55 -4.67
C GLN A 218 -0.67 -20.35 -5.50
N ARG A 219 -0.24 -19.11 -5.73
CA ARG A 219 1.00 -18.81 -6.46
C ARG A 219 2.23 -19.33 -5.73
N ALA A 220 2.29 -19.19 -4.41
CA ALA A 220 3.35 -19.78 -3.58
C ALA A 220 3.39 -21.32 -3.71
N GLN A 221 2.21 -21.96 -3.67
CA GLN A 221 2.08 -23.41 -3.82
C GLN A 221 2.48 -23.89 -5.23
N ASP A 222 2.06 -23.18 -6.27
CA ASP A 222 2.43 -23.49 -7.67
C ASP A 222 3.95 -23.34 -7.87
N GLY A 223 4.57 -22.41 -7.14
CA GLY A 223 6.00 -22.22 -7.09
C GLY A 223 6.80 -23.45 -6.68
N ILE A 224 6.27 -24.30 -5.79
CA ILE A 224 6.91 -25.57 -5.39
C ILE A 224 7.12 -26.50 -6.59
N ALA A 225 6.11 -26.59 -7.48
CA ALA A 225 6.20 -27.40 -8.69
C ALA A 225 7.19 -26.82 -9.70
N SER A 226 7.24 -25.50 -9.85
CA SER A 226 8.20 -24.83 -10.74
C SER A 226 9.65 -25.04 -10.25
N THR A 227 9.88 -24.93 -8.94
CA THR A 227 11.17 -25.13 -8.29
C THR A 227 11.63 -26.59 -8.42
N ALA A 228 10.74 -27.55 -8.20
CA ALA A 228 11.06 -28.97 -8.43
C ALA A 228 11.49 -29.23 -9.88
N ARG A 229 10.88 -28.53 -10.86
CA ARG A 229 11.26 -28.63 -12.27
C ARG A 229 12.63 -28.02 -12.55
N GLN A 230 12.95 -26.89 -11.94
CA GLN A 230 14.27 -26.26 -12.05
C GLN A 230 15.35 -27.18 -11.48
N MET A 231 15.18 -27.65 -10.24
CA MET A 231 16.13 -28.58 -9.61
C MET A 231 16.34 -29.85 -10.45
N ALA A 232 15.27 -30.40 -11.04
CA ALA A 232 15.37 -31.53 -11.96
C ALA A 232 16.18 -31.20 -13.22
N THR A 233 16.05 -29.97 -13.74
CA THR A 233 16.81 -29.49 -14.90
C THR A 233 18.30 -29.40 -14.56
N GLU A 234 18.64 -28.82 -13.41
CA GLU A 234 20.02 -28.72 -12.93
C GLU A 234 20.66 -30.09 -12.68
N GLN A 235 19.92 -31.01 -12.03
CA GLN A 235 20.39 -32.37 -11.74
C GLN A 235 20.68 -33.19 -13.01
N LEU A 236 19.84 -33.05 -14.04
CA LEU A 236 19.99 -33.80 -15.29
C LEU A 236 20.97 -33.13 -16.26
N GLY A 237 21.19 -31.82 -16.11
CA GLY A 237 22.09 -31.03 -16.92
C GLY A 237 21.56 -30.72 -18.33
N GLU A 238 22.39 -30.04 -19.12
CA GLU A 238 22.04 -29.61 -20.47
C GLU A 238 21.68 -30.79 -21.39
N GLY A 239 20.61 -30.62 -22.16
CA GLY A 239 20.16 -31.60 -23.17
C GLY A 239 19.19 -32.66 -22.65
N ALA A 240 18.83 -32.62 -21.36
CA ALA A 240 17.76 -33.46 -20.83
C ALA A 240 16.41 -33.19 -21.53
N SER A 241 15.64 -34.25 -21.80
CA SER A 241 14.34 -34.08 -22.45
C SER A 241 13.31 -33.51 -21.47
N ASN A 242 12.32 -32.77 -21.99
CA ASN A 242 11.21 -32.27 -21.17
C ASN A 242 10.44 -33.36 -20.42
N THR A 243 10.44 -34.59 -20.96
CA THR A 243 9.83 -35.77 -20.34
C THR A 243 10.66 -36.24 -19.14
N ASP A 244 11.98 -36.31 -19.28
CA ASP A 244 12.89 -36.75 -18.21
C ASP A 244 12.90 -35.73 -17.07
N ILE A 245 12.97 -34.43 -17.40
CA ILE A 245 12.83 -33.35 -16.42
C ILE A 245 11.48 -33.45 -15.70
N GLY A 246 10.39 -33.70 -16.44
CA GLY A 246 9.06 -33.87 -15.87
C GLY A 246 8.97 -35.06 -14.90
N ALA A 247 9.57 -36.20 -15.25
CA ALA A 247 9.60 -37.37 -14.40
C ALA A 247 10.45 -37.16 -13.13
N ALA A 248 11.62 -36.54 -13.26
CA ALA A 248 12.48 -36.20 -12.13
C ALA A 248 11.81 -35.18 -11.20
N ALA A 249 11.15 -34.14 -11.75
CA ALA A 249 10.40 -33.17 -10.96
C ALA A 249 9.24 -33.82 -10.19
N GLN A 250 8.52 -34.77 -10.80
CA GLN A 250 7.46 -35.53 -10.11
C GLN A 250 8.03 -36.38 -8.98
N GLN A 251 9.21 -36.99 -9.16
CA GLN A 251 9.88 -37.71 -8.08
C GLN A 251 10.25 -36.77 -6.93
N ILE A 252 10.83 -35.61 -7.23
CA ILE A 252 11.16 -34.59 -6.23
C ILE A 252 9.93 -34.15 -5.42
N LEU A 253 8.79 -33.95 -6.10
CA LEU A 253 7.53 -33.59 -5.44
C LEU A 253 6.97 -34.73 -4.59
N ALA A 254 7.10 -35.98 -5.05
CA ALA A 254 6.69 -37.15 -4.28
C ALA A 254 7.54 -37.30 -3.00
N ASP A 255 8.86 -37.08 -3.10
CA ASP A 255 9.76 -37.11 -1.95
C ASP A 255 9.41 -36.00 -0.94
N ALA A 256 9.10 -34.79 -1.44
CA ALA A 256 8.67 -33.65 -0.61
C ALA A 256 7.33 -33.86 0.10
N ALA A 257 6.46 -34.75 -0.40
CA ALA A 257 5.18 -35.03 0.25
C ALA A 257 5.33 -35.75 1.60
N ASP A 258 6.39 -36.55 1.74
CA ASP A 258 6.66 -37.35 2.94
C ASP A 258 7.86 -36.84 3.76
N ASP A 259 8.66 -35.91 3.22
CA ASP A 259 9.82 -35.32 3.88
C ASP A 259 9.70 -33.79 4.02
N PRO A 260 9.39 -33.28 5.24
CA PRO A 260 9.33 -31.84 5.52
C PRO A 260 10.62 -31.08 5.18
N VAL A 261 11.79 -31.73 5.24
CA VAL A 261 13.08 -31.09 4.89
C VAL A 261 13.13 -30.85 3.39
N ARG A 262 12.70 -31.83 2.60
CA ARG A 262 12.65 -31.72 1.14
C ARG A 262 11.59 -30.71 0.70
N LEU A 263 10.44 -30.66 1.37
CA LEU A 263 9.45 -29.60 1.16
C LEU A 263 10.03 -28.22 1.52
N GLY A 264 10.76 -28.12 2.63
CA GLY A 264 11.43 -26.91 3.07
C GLY A 264 12.45 -26.40 2.06
N GLU A 265 13.22 -27.29 1.44
CA GLU A 265 14.18 -26.94 0.38
C GLU A 265 13.50 -26.35 -0.87
N LEU A 266 12.35 -26.92 -1.28
CA LEU A 266 11.58 -26.39 -2.41
C LEU A 266 10.95 -25.02 -2.09
N LEU A 267 10.48 -24.82 -0.87
CA LEU A 267 9.95 -23.54 -0.42
C LEU A 267 11.06 -22.49 -0.26
N PHE A 268 12.21 -22.88 0.28
CA PHE A 268 13.37 -22.02 0.46
C PHE A 268 13.86 -21.45 -0.88
N ASN A 269 13.88 -22.28 -1.92
CA ASN A 269 14.29 -21.90 -3.27
C ASN A 269 13.11 -21.53 -4.19
N ASN A 270 11.93 -21.22 -3.63
CA ASN A 270 10.73 -21.02 -4.43
C ASN A 270 10.91 -19.90 -5.48
N GLU A 271 10.88 -20.28 -6.75
CA GLU A 271 11.16 -19.36 -7.87
C GLU A 271 9.98 -18.50 -8.31
N ALA A 272 8.76 -18.87 -7.91
CA ALA A 272 7.56 -18.19 -8.39
C ALA A 272 7.61 -16.69 -8.09
N ASP A 273 7.05 -15.92 -9.02
CA ASP A 273 6.89 -14.49 -8.91
C ASP A 273 8.22 -13.73 -8.64
N GLY A 274 9.32 -14.21 -9.24
CA GLY A 274 10.66 -13.64 -9.07
C GLY A 274 11.28 -13.93 -7.70
N GLY A 275 10.85 -15.02 -7.06
CA GLY A 275 11.36 -15.49 -5.78
C GLY A 275 10.79 -14.79 -4.56
N VAL A 276 9.59 -14.21 -4.65
CA VAL A 276 8.99 -13.48 -3.51
C VAL A 276 8.67 -14.39 -2.34
N TYR A 277 8.38 -15.67 -2.61
CA TYR A 277 8.04 -16.67 -1.60
C TYR A 277 9.26 -17.43 -1.04
N GLY A 278 10.42 -17.32 -1.72
CA GLY A 278 11.63 -18.05 -1.38
C GLY A 278 12.60 -17.26 -0.50
N CYS A 279 13.17 -17.93 0.49
CA CYS A 279 14.17 -17.40 1.41
C CYS A 279 15.54 -17.21 0.74
N ALA A 280 15.87 -18.06 -0.24
CA ALA A 280 17.13 -18.05 -0.98
C ALA A 280 17.41 -16.70 -1.65
N ARG A 281 16.36 -16.00 -2.08
CA ARG A 281 16.46 -14.66 -2.67
C ARG A 281 17.24 -13.66 -1.79
N CYS A 282 17.12 -13.78 -0.47
CA CYS A 282 17.85 -12.93 0.48
C CYS A 282 19.05 -13.65 1.10
N HIS A 283 18.92 -14.96 1.37
CA HIS A 283 19.87 -15.72 2.18
C HIS A 283 20.83 -16.61 1.38
N THR A 284 20.76 -16.61 0.05
CA THR A 284 21.70 -17.29 -0.84
C THR A 284 22.32 -16.25 -1.79
N PRO A 285 23.64 -16.00 -1.72
CA PRO A 285 24.27 -15.03 -2.60
C PRO A 285 24.15 -15.49 -4.04
N GLY A 286 23.63 -14.62 -4.91
CA GLY A 286 23.56 -14.87 -6.34
C GLY A 286 22.33 -15.60 -6.86
N TRP A 287 21.47 -16.10 -5.97
CA TRP A 287 20.20 -16.75 -6.33
C TRP A 287 19.32 -15.90 -7.25
N SER A 288 19.31 -14.58 -7.05
CA SER A 288 18.51 -13.66 -7.88
C SER A 288 18.99 -13.54 -9.32
N TYR A 289 20.09 -14.17 -9.72
CA TYR A 289 20.62 -14.12 -11.08
C TYR A 289 21.25 -15.43 -11.55
N ASP A 290 20.94 -16.56 -10.89
CA ASP A 290 21.43 -17.90 -11.22
C ASP A 290 22.97 -17.95 -11.22
N ALA A 291 23.56 -17.65 -10.07
CA ALA A 291 25.01 -17.49 -9.92
C ALA A 291 25.79 -18.74 -10.36
N ASP A 292 25.22 -19.94 -10.21
CA ASP A 292 25.87 -21.17 -10.64
C ASP A 292 26.06 -21.25 -12.16
N GLU A 293 25.08 -20.80 -12.95
CA GLU A 293 25.21 -20.73 -14.41
C GLU A 293 26.28 -19.72 -14.82
N VAL A 294 26.35 -18.58 -14.11
CA VAL A 294 27.34 -17.54 -14.35
C VAL A 294 28.73 -18.02 -13.93
N ALA A 295 28.86 -18.69 -12.79
CA ALA A 295 30.11 -19.21 -12.24
C ALA A 295 30.73 -20.29 -13.15
N ALA A 296 29.89 -21.10 -13.81
CA ALA A 296 30.34 -22.08 -14.81
C ALA A 296 31.08 -21.42 -16.00
N GLN A 297 30.77 -20.16 -16.30
CA GLN A 297 31.37 -19.38 -17.39
C GLN A 297 32.47 -18.43 -16.90
N ASN A 298 32.32 -17.89 -15.69
CA ASN A 298 33.28 -16.98 -15.07
C ASN A 298 33.53 -17.37 -13.59
N PRO A 299 34.69 -17.99 -13.29
CA PRO A 299 35.02 -18.46 -11.94
C PRO A 299 35.27 -17.33 -10.92
N LEU A 300 35.25 -16.06 -11.36
CA LEU A 300 35.30 -14.91 -10.45
C LEU A 300 33.94 -14.62 -9.79
N VAL A 301 32.85 -15.14 -10.35
CA VAL A 301 31.52 -15.09 -9.73
C VAL A 301 31.39 -16.32 -8.82
N PRO A 302 31.16 -16.14 -7.50
CA PRO A 302 30.94 -17.26 -6.61
C PRO A 302 29.67 -18.03 -6.98
N SER A 303 29.76 -19.35 -6.97
CA SER A 303 28.61 -20.24 -6.99
C SER A 303 27.69 -20.02 -5.79
N GLU A 304 26.45 -20.43 -5.95
CA GLU A 304 25.44 -20.38 -4.92
C GLU A 304 25.80 -21.33 -3.78
N ILE A 305 25.64 -20.83 -2.55
CA ILE A 305 25.73 -21.64 -1.34
C ILE A 305 24.43 -21.42 -0.60
N ALA A 306 23.58 -22.45 -0.54
CA ALA A 306 22.30 -22.38 0.14
C ALA A 306 22.48 -21.85 1.58
N GLY A 307 21.76 -20.78 1.91
CA GLY A 307 21.86 -20.13 3.22
C GLY A 307 23.22 -19.48 3.50
N GLY A 308 24.04 -19.23 2.48
CA GLY A 308 25.37 -18.61 2.59
C GLY A 308 25.37 -17.12 2.97
N GLY A 309 24.18 -16.50 3.06
CA GLY A 309 23.99 -15.09 3.37
C GLY A 309 23.84 -14.23 2.11
N GLY A 310 24.05 -12.93 2.21
CA GLY A 310 23.94 -12.01 1.08
C GLY A 310 23.26 -10.73 1.51
N PHE A 311 22.01 -10.53 1.07
CA PHE A 311 21.17 -9.45 1.60
C PHE A 311 20.76 -9.74 3.05
N GLY A 312 20.36 -10.97 3.32
CA GLY A 312 20.12 -11.50 4.66
C GLY A 312 21.38 -12.14 5.27
N PRO A 313 21.38 -12.37 6.59
CA PRO A 313 22.47 -13.09 7.26
C PRO A 313 22.59 -14.54 6.75
N PRO A 314 23.75 -15.19 6.93
CA PRO A 314 23.87 -16.61 6.66
C PRO A 314 22.98 -17.42 7.60
N LEU A 315 22.35 -18.45 7.06
CA LEU A 315 21.47 -19.38 7.77
C LEU A 315 22.11 -20.75 8.00
N ASN A 316 23.14 -21.07 7.20
CA ASN A 316 23.84 -22.34 7.24
C ASN A 316 24.84 -22.45 8.40
N SER A 317 25.56 -23.59 8.46
CA SER A 317 26.63 -23.82 9.44
C SER A 317 26.13 -23.65 10.89
N GLY A 318 24.87 -24.04 11.15
CA GLY A 318 24.20 -23.92 12.44
C GLY A 318 23.97 -22.47 12.90
N ALA A 319 23.92 -21.49 12.00
CA ALA A 319 23.62 -20.10 12.36
C ALA A 319 22.20 -19.97 12.94
N THR A 320 21.21 -20.62 12.31
CA THR A 320 19.81 -20.63 12.76
C THR A 320 19.65 -21.25 14.14
N THR A 321 20.35 -22.34 14.44
CA THR A 321 20.27 -23.02 15.76
C THR A 321 21.01 -22.28 16.87
N ARG A 322 21.95 -21.38 16.54
CA ARG A 322 22.54 -20.45 17.51
C ARG A 322 21.64 -19.24 17.77
N GLN A 323 20.88 -18.81 16.76
CA GLN A 323 19.98 -17.69 16.87
C GLN A 323 18.66 -18.07 17.55
N PHE A 324 18.13 -19.26 17.30
CA PHE A 324 16.86 -19.74 17.83
C PHE A 324 17.06 -21.08 18.53
N ASP A 325 16.83 -21.11 19.85
CA ASP A 325 16.98 -22.29 20.68
C ASP A 325 16.02 -23.40 20.22
N THR A 326 14.79 -23.04 19.88
CA THR A 326 13.75 -23.97 19.42
C THR A 326 13.34 -23.76 17.97
N ALA A 327 12.75 -24.78 17.36
CA ALA A 327 12.13 -24.65 16.03
C ALA A 327 10.93 -23.69 16.08
N THR A 328 10.13 -23.74 17.15
CA THR A 328 8.96 -22.86 17.33
C THR A 328 9.34 -21.38 17.37
N GLU A 329 10.39 -20.99 18.11
CA GLU A 329 10.86 -19.59 18.09
C GLU A 329 11.33 -19.15 16.70
N HIS A 330 11.90 -20.07 15.93
CA HIS A 330 12.31 -19.80 14.55
C HIS A 330 11.09 -19.63 13.63
N GLU A 331 10.10 -20.51 13.75
CA GLU A 331 8.82 -20.47 13.03
C GLU A 331 8.07 -19.16 13.33
N ASP A 332 7.99 -18.76 14.60
CA ASP A 332 7.35 -17.52 15.04
C ASP A 332 8.05 -16.28 14.44
N PHE A 333 9.38 -16.31 14.34
CA PHE A 333 10.13 -15.22 13.71
C PHE A 333 9.88 -15.14 12.21
N ILE A 334 9.83 -16.25 11.48
CA ILE A 334 9.48 -16.25 10.05
C ILE A 334 8.01 -15.85 9.87
N TRP A 335 7.14 -16.27 10.79
CA TRP A 335 5.72 -15.94 10.78
C TRP A 335 5.49 -14.44 10.87
N THR A 336 6.16 -13.75 11.81
CA THR A 336 5.94 -12.33 12.05
C THR A 336 6.91 -11.41 11.32
N GLY A 337 8.14 -11.86 11.04
CA GLY A 337 9.24 -11.01 10.55
C GLY A 337 9.88 -10.13 11.62
N SER A 338 10.95 -9.42 11.26
CA SER A 338 11.63 -8.47 12.15
C SER A 338 10.81 -7.20 12.35
N GLN A 339 10.76 -6.68 13.58
CA GLN A 339 10.02 -5.45 13.94
C GLN A 339 10.94 -4.41 14.55
N ASN A 340 10.65 -3.13 14.35
CA ASN A 340 11.50 -2.06 14.82
C ASN A 340 11.66 -2.07 16.36
N GLY A 341 12.89 -2.22 16.84
CA GLY A 341 13.20 -2.20 18.27
C GLY A 341 12.79 -3.46 19.04
N VAL A 342 12.26 -4.48 18.37
CA VAL A 342 11.84 -5.74 19.01
C VAL A 342 12.95 -6.78 18.91
N GLU A 343 13.23 -7.42 20.05
CA GLU A 343 14.18 -8.53 20.14
C GLU A 343 13.62 -9.78 19.44
N TYR A 344 14.50 -10.53 18.77
CA TYR A 344 14.18 -11.84 18.21
C TYR A 344 15.35 -12.82 18.36
N GLY A 345 15.04 -14.07 18.69
CA GLY A 345 16.04 -15.07 19.01
C GLY A 345 16.98 -14.62 20.13
N ASN A 346 18.18 -15.18 20.16
CA ASN A 346 19.15 -14.98 21.23
C ASN A 346 19.93 -13.66 21.14
N PHE A 347 20.05 -13.08 19.94
CA PHE A 347 20.97 -11.97 19.67
C PHE A 347 20.41 -10.91 18.70
N GLY A 348 19.17 -11.05 18.25
CA GLY A 348 18.59 -10.24 17.18
C GLY A 348 17.78 -9.07 17.73
N GLN A 349 17.85 -7.93 17.05
CA GLN A 349 16.95 -6.81 17.25
C GLN A 349 16.57 -6.27 15.88
N GLY A 350 15.28 -6.13 15.60
CA GLY A 350 14.84 -5.53 14.35
C GLY A 350 15.12 -4.03 14.31
N ASP A 351 15.49 -3.52 13.14
CA ASP A 351 15.83 -2.12 12.90
C ASP A 351 14.69 -1.31 12.26
N GLY A 352 13.57 -1.97 11.95
CA GLY A 352 12.40 -1.38 11.31
C GLY A 352 12.54 -1.14 9.81
N GLY A 353 13.65 -1.55 9.19
CA GLY A 353 13.90 -1.34 7.76
C GLY A 353 13.37 -2.46 6.84
N GLY A 354 12.59 -3.41 7.37
CA GLY A 354 12.13 -4.57 6.61
C GLY A 354 13.26 -5.51 6.19
N GLN A 355 14.30 -5.65 7.02
CA GLN A 355 15.42 -6.55 6.71
C GLN A 355 14.97 -8.01 6.59
N MET A 356 14.04 -8.46 7.46
CA MET A 356 13.37 -9.74 7.35
C MET A 356 11.83 -9.54 7.35
N PRO A 357 11.17 -9.63 6.19
CA PRO A 357 9.73 -9.48 6.10
C PRO A 357 8.97 -10.63 6.77
N SER A 358 7.69 -10.41 7.01
CA SER A 358 6.75 -11.44 7.47
C SER A 358 6.41 -12.42 6.35
N PHE A 359 6.35 -13.72 6.63
CA PHE A 359 5.82 -14.69 5.67
C PHE A 359 4.50 -15.33 6.10
N GLY A 360 4.15 -15.23 7.38
CA GLY A 360 2.99 -15.92 7.96
C GLY A 360 1.85 -15.00 8.41
N ALA A 361 2.16 -13.79 8.89
CA ALA A 361 1.18 -12.78 9.28
C ALA A 361 1.05 -11.69 8.23
N CYS A 362 -0.15 -11.14 8.05
CA CYS A 362 -0.31 -9.86 7.36
C CYS A 362 0.21 -8.74 8.28
N VAL A 363 1.19 -7.97 7.83
CA VAL A 363 1.87 -6.93 8.64
C VAL A 363 1.58 -5.50 8.22
N ALA A 364 0.61 -5.28 7.32
CA ALA A 364 0.15 -3.93 7.05
C ALA A 364 -0.14 -3.23 8.40
N ASP A 365 0.48 -2.07 8.62
CA ASP A 365 0.40 -1.22 9.81
C ASP A 365 1.17 -1.58 11.07
N ARG A 366 1.92 -2.69 11.10
CA ARG A 366 2.67 -3.11 12.30
C ARG A 366 3.60 -2.02 12.86
N ASP A 367 4.17 -1.18 11.99
CA ASP A 367 5.12 -0.11 12.34
C ASP A 367 4.59 1.31 12.01
N ALA A 368 3.31 1.42 11.62
CA ALA A 368 2.69 2.71 11.31
C ALA A 368 2.25 3.39 12.62
N GLY A 369 3.05 4.34 13.10
CA GLY A 369 2.63 5.15 14.25
C GLY A 369 1.39 5.98 13.92
N ASP A 370 0.32 5.87 14.71
CA ASP A 370 -0.93 6.67 14.82
C ASP A 370 -1.56 7.28 13.55
N LEU A 371 -1.07 6.99 12.35
CA LEU A 371 -1.63 7.50 11.10
C LEU A 371 -2.83 6.65 10.71
N GLU A 372 -3.95 7.18 11.16
CA GLU A 372 -5.37 6.96 10.87
C GLU A 372 -5.70 6.70 9.39
N TYR A 373 -5.14 5.64 8.80
CA TYR A 373 -5.66 5.02 7.59
C TYR A 373 -6.50 3.81 7.99
N ILE A 374 -7.79 4.08 8.26
CA ILE A 374 -8.77 3.06 8.65
C ILE A 374 -8.89 1.94 7.58
N SER A 375 -8.53 2.21 6.31
CA SER A 375 -8.47 1.22 5.22
C SER A 375 -7.41 0.12 5.41
N ARG A 376 -6.33 0.39 6.15
CA ARG A 376 -5.16 -0.50 6.23
C ARG A 376 -5.30 -1.57 7.33
N ILE A 377 -6.06 -1.28 8.38
CA ILE A 377 -6.59 -2.28 9.34
C ILE A 377 -7.63 -3.18 8.65
N GLU A 378 -8.45 -2.61 7.76
CA GLU A 378 -9.40 -3.38 6.95
C GLU A 378 -8.70 -4.29 5.93
N PHE A 379 -7.50 -3.94 5.44
CA PHE A 379 -6.72 -4.80 4.53
C PHE A 379 -6.41 -6.17 5.14
N CYS A 380 -5.77 -6.23 6.32
CA CYS A 380 -5.50 -7.51 6.98
C CYS A 380 -6.77 -8.16 7.55
N ILE A 381 -7.72 -7.38 8.07
CA ILE A 381 -8.98 -7.93 8.63
C ILE A 381 -9.91 -8.50 7.55
N ALA A 382 -9.97 -7.90 6.36
CA ALA A 382 -10.77 -8.38 5.24
C ALA A 382 -10.16 -9.61 4.55
N HIS A 383 -8.84 -9.76 4.61
CA HIS A 383 -8.10 -10.86 3.94
C HIS A 383 -7.64 -11.98 4.89
N GLY A 384 -7.91 -11.85 6.19
CA GLY A 384 -7.55 -12.80 7.25
C GLY A 384 -6.18 -12.50 7.85
N ASP A 385 -6.00 -12.76 9.15
CA ASP A 385 -4.74 -12.54 9.90
C ASP A 385 -3.55 -13.37 9.38
N GLU A 386 -3.77 -14.20 8.35
CA GLU A 386 -2.78 -15.09 7.77
C GLU A 386 -2.25 -14.54 6.44
N GLY A 387 -0.93 -14.55 6.27
CA GLY A 387 -0.20 -14.04 5.13
C GLY A 387 0.07 -15.09 4.06
N MET A 388 1.25 -14.97 3.43
CA MET A 388 1.59 -15.66 2.18
C MET A 388 1.81 -17.17 2.35
N LEU A 389 2.42 -17.60 3.45
CA LEU A 389 2.76 -18.99 3.73
C LEU A 389 1.95 -19.54 4.90
N THR A 390 1.63 -20.82 4.82
CA THR A 390 0.93 -21.54 5.89
C THR A 390 1.88 -21.96 7.01
N PRO A 391 1.39 -22.22 8.24
CA PRO A 391 2.22 -22.73 9.33
C PRO A 391 3.02 -23.99 8.97
N THR A 392 2.41 -24.91 8.22
CA THR A 392 3.06 -26.14 7.75
C THR A 392 4.22 -25.85 6.79
N GLN A 393 4.06 -24.88 5.88
CA GLN A 393 5.12 -24.47 4.96
C GLN A 393 6.27 -23.81 5.72
N ILE A 394 5.98 -22.95 6.70
CA ILE A 394 7.00 -22.31 7.53
C ILE A 394 7.75 -23.35 8.37
N ALA A 395 7.05 -24.30 8.98
CA ALA A 395 7.69 -25.40 9.71
C ALA A 395 8.61 -26.25 8.81
N ALA A 396 8.22 -26.48 7.56
CA ALA A 396 9.06 -27.17 6.58
C ALA A 396 10.33 -26.36 6.24
N ILE A 397 10.21 -25.05 5.98
CA ILE A 397 11.36 -24.15 5.78
C ILE A 397 12.30 -24.21 6.99
N VAL A 398 11.77 -24.10 8.20
CA VAL A 398 12.58 -24.18 9.43
C VAL A 398 13.26 -25.53 9.58
N ALA A 399 12.60 -26.64 9.22
CA ALA A 399 13.20 -27.96 9.24
C ALA A 399 14.40 -28.08 8.29
N TYR A 400 14.33 -27.45 7.12
CA TYR A 400 15.42 -27.36 6.15
C TYR A 400 16.54 -26.43 6.63
N GLU A 401 16.23 -25.21 7.04
CA GLU A 401 17.22 -24.21 7.46
C GLU A 401 18.03 -24.62 8.69
N ARG A 402 17.46 -25.45 9.58
CA ARG A 402 18.17 -25.99 10.74
C ARG A 402 19.14 -27.12 10.37
N GLN A 403 19.18 -27.56 9.12
CA GLN A 403 20.07 -28.60 8.59
C GLN A 403 21.11 -28.07 7.59
N LEU A 404 20.99 -26.81 7.16
CA LEU A 404 22.01 -26.07 6.41
C LEU A 404 23.28 -25.84 7.26
#